data_AF-A0A914SAW0-F1
#
_entry.id   AF-A0A914SAW0-F1
#
_cell.length_a   1.000
_cell.length_b   1.000
_cell.length_c   1.000
_cell.angle_alpha   90.00
_cell.angle_beta   90.00
_cell.angle_gamma   90.00
#
_symmetry.space_group_name_H-M   'P 1'
#
loop_
_entity.id
_entity.type
_entity.pdbx_description
1 polymer ?
#
loop_
_entity_poly.entity_id
_entity_poly.type
_entity_poly.pdbx_seq_one_letter_code
_entity_poly.pdbx_strand_id
1 'polypeptide(L)'
;MTQEELQAKEQEEFNVGPLSILTQSVKNNAQVMINCRNNRKLLGRVKAHCNMVLENVKEMWTELPKTGKGKKKAKPVAKDRFISKMFLRGDSVILVLKNPLTPPESS
;
A
#
# COMPACT_ATOMS: atom_id res chain seq x y z
N MET A 1 -21.48 25.46 8.53
CA MET A 1 -20.32 25.04 9.32
C MET A 1 -19.23 26.07 9.13
N THR A 2 -18.61 26.49 10.23
CA THR A 2 -17.38 27.29 10.18
C THR A 2 -16.22 26.43 9.68
N GLN A 3 -15.12 27.07 9.27
CA GLN A 3 -13.94 26.37 8.77
C GLN A 3 -13.30 25.47 9.84
N GLU A 4 -13.37 25.87 11.10
CA GLU A 4 -12.89 25.09 12.25
C GLU A 4 -13.75 23.85 12.50
N GLU A 5 -15.08 23.98 12.41
CA GLU A 5 -16.01 22.85 12.53
C GLU A 5 -15.80 21.81 11.42
N LEU A 6 -15.54 22.26 10.19
CA LEU A 6 -15.24 21.39 9.05
C LEU A 6 -13.96 20.58 9.27
N GLN A 7 -12.90 21.23 9.75
CA GLN A 7 -11.62 20.56 10.04
C GLN A 7 -11.74 19.57 11.19
N ALA A 8 -12.45 19.94 12.26
CA ALA A 8 -12.69 19.05 13.39
C ALA A 8 -13.44 17.78 12.95
N LYS A 9 -14.47 17.95 12.11
CA LYS A 9 -15.25 16.84 11.57
C LYS A 9 -14.44 15.94 10.65
N GLU A 10 -13.61 16.52 9.78
CA GLU A 10 -12.71 15.76 8.89
C GLU A 10 -11.68 14.96 9.71
N GLN A 11 -11.11 15.57 10.74
CA GLN A 11 -10.16 14.91 11.63
C GLN A 11 -10.79 13.74 12.41
N GLU A 12 -12.05 13.88 12.82
CA GLU A 12 -12.82 12.83 13.46
C GLU A 12 -13.08 11.66 12.49
N GLU A 13 -13.49 11.95 11.25
CA GLU A 13 -13.67 10.96 10.20
C GLU A 13 -12.37 10.20 9.88
N PHE A 14 -11.22 10.87 9.87
CA PHE A 14 -9.92 10.21 9.70
C PHE A 14 -9.50 9.33 10.88
N ASN A 15 -10.01 9.59 12.09
CA ASN A 15 -9.67 8.84 13.29
C ASN A 15 -10.57 7.62 13.48
N VAL A 16 -11.86 7.73 13.15
CA VAL A 16 -12.87 6.70 13.43
C VAL A 16 -13.31 5.95 12.16
N GLY A 17 -13.13 6.56 10.98
CA GLY A 17 -13.59 6.02 9.70
C GLY A 17 -12.68 4.93 9.09
N PRO A 18 -13.01 4.45 7.88
CA PRO A 18 -12.25 3.39 7.20
C PRO A 18 -10.81 3.78 6.87
N LEU A 19 -10.52 5.07 6.75
CA LEU A 19 -9.16 5.59 6.50
C LEU A 19 -8.29 5.63 7.78
N SER A 20 -8.87 5.38 8.96
CA SER A 20 -8.13 5.33 10.23
C SER A 20 -6.97 4.33 10.21
N ILE A 21 -7.10 3.23 9.46
CA ILE A 21 -6.01 2.26 9.26
C ILE A 21 -4.78 2.93 8.64
N LEU A 22 -4.95 3.82 7.66
CA LEU A 22 -3.84 4.53 7.03
C LEU A 22 -3.25 5.56 7.98
N THR A 23 -4.09 6.33 8.68
CA THR A 23 -3.66 7.30 9.69
C THR A 23 -2.83 6.65 10.79
N GLN A 24 -3.30 5.51 11.32
CA GLN A 24 -2.56 4.73 12.31
C GLN A 24 -1.27 4.12 11.74
N SER A 25 -1.28 3.71 10.47
CA SER A 25 -0.09 3.13 9.83
C SER A 25 1.03 4.17 9.66
N VAL A 26 0.68 5.42 9.34
CA VAL A 26 1.63 6.54 9.30
C VAL A 26 2.17 6.84 10.70
N LYS A 27 1.28 6.99 11.70
CA LYS A 27 1.65 7.30 13.09
C LYS A 27 2.59 6.25 13.70
N ASN A 28 2.28 4.97 13.49
CA ASN A 28 3.04 3.87 14.08
C ASN A 28 4.20 3.41 13.19
N ASN A 29 4.44 4.09 12.07
CA ASN A 29 5.38 3.68 11.02
C ASN A 29 5.19 2.20 10.64
N ALA A 30 3.96 1.69 10.64
CA ALA A 30 3.66 0.27 10.45
C ALA A 30 3.83 -0.14 8.99
N GLN A 31 4.17 -1.41 8.75
CA GLN A 31 4.22 -1.94 7.40
C GLN A 31 2.81 -2.24 6.90
N VAL A 32 2.56 -1.90 5.63
CA VAL A 32 1.29 -2.16 4.95
C VAL A 32 1.55 -2.96 3.67
N MET A 33 0.58 -3.82 3.33
CA MET A 33 0.51 -4.49 2.05
C MET A 33 -0.62 -3.86 1.23
N ILE A 34 -0.30 -3.42 0.02
CA ILE A 34 -1.20 -2.76 -0.92
C ILE A 34 -1.33 -3.64 -2.16
N ASN A 35 -2.56 -3.95 -2.56
CA ASN A 35 -2.85 -4.62 -3.82
C ASN A 35 -3.27 -3.59 -4.87
N CYS A 36 -2.56 -3.54 -5.99
CA CYS A 36 -2.77 -2.57 -7.06
C CYS A 36 -3.59 -3.16 -8.23
N ARG A 37 -4.24 -2.30 -9.01
CA ARG A 37 -5.06 -2.67 -10.19
C ARG A 37 -4.29 -3.43 -11.27
N ASN A 38 -2.98 -3.26 -11.34
CA ASN A 38 -2.10 -3.96 -12.27
C ASN A 38 -1.64 -5.34 -11.77
N ASN A 39 -2.31 -5.90 -10.76
CA ASN A 39 -1.96 -7.17 -10.10
C ASN A 39 -0.56 -7.19 -9.46
N ARG A 40 0.00 -6.02 -9.19
CA ARG A 40 1.23 -5.90 -8.40
C ARG A 40 0.89 -5.69 -6.94
N LYS A 41 1.70 -6.27 -6.06
CA LYS A 41 1.58 -6.12 -4.61
C LYS A 41 2.74 -5.28 -4.12
N LEU A 42 2.44 -4.28 -3.30
CA LEU A 42 3.45 -3.42 -2.68
C LEU A 42 3.47 -3.71 -1.19
N LEU A 43 4.63 -4.00 -0.64
CA LEU A 43 4.85 -4.09 0.79
C LEU A 43 5.79 -2.95 1.20
N GLY A 44 5.36 -2.05 2.06
CA GLY A 44 6.15 -0.87 2.42
C GLY A 44 5.58 -0.11 3.61
N ARG A 45 6.12 1.07 3.91
CA ARG A 45 5.62 1.95 4.98
C ARG A 45 5.02 3.22 4.38
N VAL A 46 3.85 3.62 4.88
CA VAL A 46 3.16 4.84 4.40
C VAL A 46 3.67 6.05 5.17
N LYS A 47 3.99 7.13 4.46
CA LYS A 47 4.30 8.44 5.04
C LYS A 47 3.17 9.46 4.89
N ALA A 48 2.38 9.39 3.81
CA ALA A 48 1.21 10.24 3.58
C ALA A 48 0.12 9.49 2.78
N HIS A 49 -1.14 9.94 2.87
CA HIS A 49 -2.32 9.31 2.23
C HIS A 49 -3.12 10.27 1.31
N CYS A 50 -4.24 9.83 0.71
CA CYS A 50 -5.04 10.49 -0.36
C CYS A 50 -4.36 10.61 -1.75
N ASN A 51 -3.04 10.61 -1.80
CA ASN A 51 -2.19 9.94 -2.79
C ASN A 51 -0.97 9.45 -2.01
N MET A 52 -0.62 8.18 -2.11
CA MET A 52 0.26 7.55 -1.13
C MET A 52 1.73 7.88 -1.39
N VAL A 53 2.41 8.35 -0.36
CA VAL A 53 3.87 8.41 -0.31
C VAL A 53 4.36 7.21 0.49
N LEU A 54 5.16 6.36 -0.14
CA LEU A 54 5.65 5.11 0.43
C LEU A 54 7.18 5.11 0.50
N GLU A 55 7.71 4.50 1.55
CA GLU A 55 9.15 4.25 1.71
C GLU A 55 9.44 2.77 1.93
N ASN A 56 10.67 2.37 1.57
CA ASN A 56 11.17 1.00 1.68
C ASN A 56 10.20 -0.01 1.04
N VAL A 57 9.81 0.26 -0.20
CA VAL A 57 8.79 -0.50 -0.91
C VAL A 57 9.42 -1.70 -1.59
N LYS A 58 8.88 -2.88 -1.28
CA LYS A 58 9.09 -4.11 -2.03
C LYS A 58 7.88 -4.34 -2.93
N GLU A 59 8.07 -4.17 -4.23
CA GLU A 59 7.05 -4.48 -5.23
C GLU A 59 7.21 -5.91 -5.72
N MET A 60 6.12 -6.67 -5.75
CA MET A 60 6.10 -8.09 -6.06
C MET A 60 5.05 -8.37 -7.13
N TRP A 61 5.41 -9.17 -8.12
CA TRP A 61 4.51 -9.63 -9.17
C TRP A 61 4.89 -11.03 -9.66
N THR A 62 3.98 -11.66 -10.38
CA THR A 62 4.22 -12.97 -10.98
C THR A 62 4.21 -12.82 -12.49
N GLU A 63 5.29 -13.23 -13.15
CA GLU A 63 5.33 -13.35 -14.61
C GLU A 63 4.94 -14.75 -15.06
N LEU A 64 4.11 -14.81 -16.09
CA LEU A 64 3.77 -16.03 -16.80
C LEU A 64 4.57 -16.03 -18.10
N PRO A 65 5.63 -16.85 -18.22
CA PRO A 65 6.43 -16.90 -19.44
C PRO A 65 5.53 -17.32 -20.61
N LYS A 66 5.61 -16.58 -21.72
CA LYS A 66 4.92 -16.98 -22.95
C LYS A 66 5.64 -18.21 -23.51
N THR A 67 5.00 -19.37 -23.42
CA THR A 67 5.48 -20.57 -24.10
C THR A 67 5.05 -20.53 -25.56
N GLY A 68 5.91 -21.00 -26.47
CA GLY A 68 5.57 -21.13 -27.88
C GLY A 68 4.32 -21.99 -28.09
N LYS A 69 3.60 -21.78 -29.21
CA LYS A 69 2.39 -22.51 -29.58
C LYS A 69 2.62 -24.03 -29.41
N GLY A 70 1.79 -24.69 -28.59
CA GLY A 70 1.82 -26.14 -28.36
C GLY A 70 2.62 -26.62 -27.13
N LYS A 71 3.34 -25.75 -26.41
CA LYS A 71 4.05 -26.15 -25.17
C LYS A 71 3.20 -25.85 -23.93
N LYS A 72 3.16 -26.81 -22.98
CA LYS A 72 2.48 -26.69 -21.67
C LYS A 72 2.76 -25.32 -21.03
N LYS A 73 1.74 -24.69 -20.43
CA LYS A 73 1.84 -23.38 -19.75
C LYS A 73 3.07 -23.39 -18.83
N ALA A 74 3.97 -22.41 -18.99
CA ALA A 74 5.15 -22.30 -18.16
C ALA A 74 4.77 -22.06 -16.70
N LYS A 75 5.64 -22.50 -15.78
CA LYS A 75 5.46 -22.25 -14.36
C LYS A 75 5.48 -20.74 -14.09
N PRO A 76 4.57 -20.21 -13.25
CA PRO A 76 4.61 -18.81 -12.85
C PRO A 76 5.93 -18.50 -12.12
N VAL A 77 6.58 -17.40 -12.49
CA VAL A 77 7.85 -16.95 -11.90
C VAL A 77 7.58 -15.72 -11.04
N ALA A 78 7.85 -15.82 -9.75
CA ALA A 78 7.77 -14.68 -8.84
C ALA A 78 8.96 -13.74 -9.08
N LYS A 79 8.67 -12.44 -9.23
CA LYS A 79 9.66 -11.38 -9.31
C LYS A 79 9.37 -10.33 -8.25
N ASP A 80 10.44 -9.72 -7.77
CA ASP A 80 10.36 -8.57 -6.88
C ASP A 80 11.36 -7.49 -7.30
N ARG A 81 11.10 -6.26 -6.85
CA ARG A 81 12.06 -5.16 -6.90
C ARG A 81 11.92 -4.28 -5.67
N PHE A 82 13.03 -3.67 -5.27
CA PHE A 82 13.07 -2.71 -4.17
C PHE A 82 13.08 -1.28 -4.68
N ILE A 83 12.31 -0.42 -4.02
CA ILE A 83 12.15 1.00 -4.34
C ILE A 83 12.21 1.79 -3.04
N SER A 84 13.23 2.63 -2.89
CA SER A 84 13.47 3.36 -1.63
C SER A 84 12.36 4.35 -1.29
N LYS A 85 11.88 5.10 -2.29
CA LYS A 85 10.77 6.06 -2.18
C LYS A 85 9.86 5.95 -3.40
N MET A 86 8.56 5.89 -3.18
CA MET A 86 7.55 5.74 -4.23
C MET A 86 6.36 6.65 -3.98
N PHE A 87 5.90 7.31 -5.03
CA PHE A 87 4.60 7.97 -5.06
C PHE A 87 3.60 7.06 -5.79
N LEU A 88 2.49 6.72 -5.13
CA LEU A 88 1.43 5.87 -5.66
C LEU A 88 0.12 6.66 -5.68
N ARG A 89 -0.47 6.78 -6.86
CA ARG A 89 -1.77 7.44 -7.04
C ARG A 89 -2.89 6.59 -6.45
N GLY A 90 -3.86 7.24 -5.78
CA GLY A 90 -4.93 6.55 -5.05
C GLY A 90 -5.87 5.70 -5.91
N ASP A 91 -6.03 6.05 -7.20
CA ASP A 91 -6.85 5.29 -8.15
C ASP A 91 -6.27 3.91 -8.49
N SER A 92 -4.98 3.68 -8.26
CA SER A 92 -4.31 2.43 -8.56
C SER A 92 -4.47 1.38 -7.46
N VAL A 93 -5.00 1.77 -6.29
CA VAL A 93 -5.17 0.92 -5.11
C VAL A 93 -6.51 0.19 -5.15
N ILE A 94 -6.51 -1.10 -4.82
CA ILE A 94 -7.72 -1.92 -4.63
C ILE A 94 -7.94 -2.20 -3.15
N LEU A 95 -6.89 -2.70 -2.48
CA LEU A 95 -6.98 -3.17 -1.09
C LEU A 95 -5.73 -2.73 -0.34
N VAL A 96 -5.93 -2.32 0.92
CA VAL A 96 -4.86 -2.02 1.88
C VAL A 96 -5.02 -2.92 3.09
N LEU A 97 -3.94 -3.56 3.50
CA LEU A 97 -3.87 -4.39 4.69
C LEU A 97 -2.73 -3.91 5.58
N LYS A 98 -3.03 -3.68 6.86
CA LYS A 98 -2.02 -3.37 7.88
C LYS A 98 -1.37 -4.67 8.35
N ASN A 99 -0.04 -4.72 8.38
CA ASN A 99 0.67 -5.87 8.92
C ASN A 99 0.56 -5.89 10.46
N PRO A 100 -0.02 -6.93 11.09
CA PRO A 100 -0.15 -7.01 12.55
C PRO A 100 1.17 -7.31 13.27
N LEU A 101 2.18 -7.82 12.56
CA LEU A 101 3.41 -8.36 13.14
C LEU A 101 4.59 -7.39 13.17
N THR A 102 4.47 -6.19 12.59
CA THR A 102 5.52 -5.17 12.72
C THR A 102 5.33 -4.37 14.01
N PRO A 103 6.23 -4.51 15.01
CA PRO A 103 6.25 -3.58 16.12
C PRO A 103 6.50 -2.16 15.56
N PRO A 104 5.97 -1.11 16.21
CA PRO A 104 6.49 0.23 15.98
C PRO A 104 7.99 0.16 16.25
N GLU A 105 8.82 0.57 15.29
CA GLU A 105 10.26 0.64 15.51
C GLU A 105 10.47 1.57 16.71
N SER A 106 10.88 1.00 17.84
CA SER A 106 11.43 1.74 18.97
C SER A 106 12.70 2.41 18.44
N SER A 107 12.58 3.72 18.20
CA SER A 107 13.68 4.65 18.01
C SER A 107 14.78 4.48 19.05
#